data_AF-A0AAV8GAQ3-F1
#
_entry.id   AF-A0AAV8GAQ3-F1
#
_cell.length_a   1.000
_cell.length_b   1.000
_cell.length_c   1.000
_cell.angle_alpha   90.00
_cell.angle_beta   90.00
_cell.angle_gamma   90.00
#
_symmetry.space_group_name_H-M   'P 1'
#
loop_
_entity.id
_entity.type
_entity.pdbx_description
1 polymer ?
#
loop_
_entity_poly.entity_id
_entity_poly.type
_entity_poly.pdbx_seq_one_letter_code
_entity_poly.pdbx_strand_id
1 'polypeptide(L)'
;MWVEILCCLVFYKLFRLYLGDDVDDFADINSSHSDLCFAVASRLEKLYGGKCFVGLRIPDPDSGNRQHIDIVLLTKKEILVVAVRNFSGYVQVNNDGNWSCTGDKKHKTETHPDPVLEVSAQITILQSYLEQRGASLPKGLINGQVILPNPYCIVSPSIMLQTEVLTHDKWRDFKPDLKDGNFNWVKSAFSGVKGENQDALHQNIHFILSSSPMWDRLELKGNRNLLGEFIEFKGHHGDMAALQSIKRSKVSRIVVQKASLLGLGNSRTQIVCSARDYRSDGSSSSESKEIAVKPNTEVVFEPLNSKKPRKFKLSRIVSISLST
;
A
#
# COMPACT_ATOMS: atom_id res chain seq x y z
N MET A 1 -39.23 8.26 29.88
CA MET A 1 -39.07 7.04 29.05
C MET A 1 -39.06 7.31 27.54
N TRP A 2 -40.17 7.67 26.87
CA TRP A 2 -40.14 7.91 25.41
C TRP A 2 -39.35 9.16 24.98
N VAL A 3 -39.38 10.22 25.80
CA VAL A 3 -38.65 11.48 25.55
C VAL A 3 -37.13 11.30 25.69
N GLU A 4 -36.69 10.44 26.61
CA GLU A 4 -35.27 10.11 26.79
C GLU A 4 -34.76 9.24 25.63
N ILE A 5 -35.56 8.29 25.14
CA ILE A 5 -35.22 7.50 23.94
C ILE A 5 -35.11 8.41 22.71
N LEU A 6 -36.02 9.37 22.55
CA LEU A 6 -35.97 10.34 21.46
C LEU A 6 -34.75 11.27 21.57
N CYS A 7 -34.44 11.76 22.78
CA CYS A 7 -33.25 12.57 23.04
C CYS A 7 -31.96 11.78 22.79
N CYS A 8 -31.89 10.52 23.23
CA CYS A 8 -30.76 9.63 22.96
C CYS A 8 -30.61 9.33 21.46
N LEU A 9 -31.71 9.18 20.71
CA LEU A 9 -31.66 8.99 19.25
C LEU A 9 -31.21 10.27 18.52
N VAL A 10 -31.63 11.44 18.99
CA VAL A 10 -31.19 12.74 18.43
C VAL A 10 -29.73 13.00 18.77
N PHE A 11 -29.29 12.73 20.00
CA PHE A 11 -27.88 12.78 20.39
C PHE A 11 -27.05 11.75 19.63
N TYR A 12 -27.54 10.52 19.46
CA TYR A 12 -26.87 9.51 18.67
C TYR A 12 -26.74 9.93 17.20
N LYS A 13 -27.79 10.50 16.59
CA LYS A 13 -27.73 11.04 15.23
C LYS A 13 -26.79 12.23 15.11
N LEU A 14 -26.81 13.16 16.07
CA LEU A 14 -25.90 14.32 16.11
C LEU A 14 -24.45 13.90 16.35
N PHE A 15 -24.24 12.91 17.23
CA PHE A 15 -22.94 12.31 17.51
C PHE A 15 -22.41 11.53 16.30
N ARG A 16 -23.28 10.82 15.57
CA ARG A 16 -22.95 10.16 14.30
C ARG A 16 -22.66 11.18 13.19
N LEU A 17 -23.40 12.29 13.12
CA LEU A 17 -23.10 13.41 12.22
C LEU A 17 -21.74 14.06 12.55
N TYR A 18 -21.42 14.19 13.83
CA TYR A 18 -20.19 14.82 14.32
C TYR A 18 -18.96 13.91 14.20
N LEU A 19 -19.13 12.59 14.34
CA LEU A 19 -18.07 11.59 14.20
C LEU A 19 -17.95 10.98 12.80
N GLY A 20 -18.75 11.44 11.85
CA GLY A 20 -18.54 11.21 10.43
C GLY A 20 -19.50 10.20 9.84
N ASP A 21 -20.58 10.71 9.27
CA ASP A 21 -21.57 9.98 8.46
C ASP A 21 -21.05 9.64 7.05
N ASP A 22 -19.74 9.41 6.91
CA ASP A 22 -19.03 9.33 5.64
C ASP A 22 -18.23 8.01 5.51
N VAL A 23 -18.39 7.10 6.49
CA VAL A 23 -17.63 5.84 6.60
C VAL A 23 -18.12 4.77 5.61
N ASP A 24 -19.39 4.84 5.19
CA ASP A 24 -20.04 3.81 4.35
C ASP A 24 -19.98 4.07 2.83
N ASP A 25 -19.95 5.32 2.36
CA ASP A 25 -20.02 5.60 0.90
C ASP A 25 -18.75 5.23 0.10
N PHE A 26 -17.69 4.77 0.76
CA PHE A 26 -16.40 4.44 0.13
C PHE A 26 -15.80 3.11 0.59
N ALA A 27 -16.58 2.27 1.31
CA ALA A 27 -16.15 0.93 1.68
C ALA A 27 -15.91 0.03 0.44
N ASP A 28 -16.55 0.36 -0.67
CA ASP A 28 -16.57 -0.51 -1.84
C ASP A 28 -15.45 -0.20 -2.86
N ILE A 29 -14.51 -1.16 -2.85
CA ILE A 29 -13.81 -1.78 -4.00
C ILE A 29 -12.28 -1.57 -4.05
N ASN A 30 -11.72 -0.40 -3.67
CA ASN A 30 -10.27 -0.15 -3.84
C ASN A 30 -9.49 0.20 -2.57
N SER A 31 -10.18 0.74 -1.55
CA SER A 31 -9.63 0.87 -0.20
C SER A 31 -9.36 -0.50 0.37
N SER A 32 -10.28 -1.45 0.22
CA SER A 32 -10.13 -2.79 0.80
C SER A 32 -8.83 -3.49 0.37
N HIS A 33 -8.47 -3.46 -0.92
CA HIS A 33 -7.24 -4.10 -1.39
C HIS A 33 -5.98 -3.34 -0.94
N SER A 34 -5.98 -2.01 -1.05
CA SER A 34 -4.85 -1.18 -0.60
C SER A 34 -4.63 -1.34 0.92
N ASP A 35 -5.70 -1.20 1.72
CA ASP A 35 -5.72 -1.40 3.16
C ASP A 35 -5.20 -2.77 3.55
N LEU A 36 -5.64 -3.80 2.83
CA LEU A 36 -5.18 -5.16 3.05
C LEU A 36 -3.68 -5.31 2.78
N CYS A 37 -3.15 -4.72 1.69
CA CYS A 37 -1.71 -4.70 1.43
C CYS A 37 -0.94 -4.01 2.56
N PHE A 38 -1.40 -2.86 3.04
CA PHE A 38 -0.76 -2.17 4.17
C PHE A 38 -0.86 -2.97 5.48
N ALA A 39 -1.97 -3.65 5.73
CA ALA A 39 -2.15 -4.50 6.91
C ALA A 39 -1.22 -5.72 6.88
N VAL A 40 -1.12 -6.38 5.71
CA VAL A 40 -0.17 -7.49 5.49
C VAL A 40 1.25 -7.01 5.64
N ALA A 41 1.63 -5.89 5.01
CA ALA A 41 2.96 -5.29 5.12
C ALA A 41 3.31 -4.97 6.58
N SER A 42 2.42 -4.32 7.34
CA SER A 42 2.66 -4.01 8.75
C SER A 42 2.87 -5.27 9.59
N ARG A 43 2.13 -6.35 9.30
CA ARG A 43 2.33 -7.64 9.99
C ARG A 43 3.65 -8.29 9.57
N LEU A 44 4.02 -8.26 8.29
CA LEU A 44 5.31 -8.78 7.80
C LEU A 44 6.49 -8.06 8.46
N GLU A 45 6.47 -6.72 8.54
CA GLU A 45 7.51 -5.93 9.23
C GLU A 45 7.64 -6.35 10.71
N LYS A 46 6.51 -6.57 11.40
CA LYS A 46 6.49 -7.02 12.81
C LYS A 46 7.02 -8.45 12.99
N LEU A 47 6.74 -9.34 12.04
CA LEU A 47 7.11 -10.75 12.14
C LEU A 47 8.59 -10.96 11.80
N TYR A 48 9.04 -10.45 10.66
CA TYR A 48 10.37 -10.75 10.13
C TYR A 48 11.44 -9.76 10.55
N GLY A 49 11.04 -8.54 10.94
CA GLY A 49 11.95 -7.42 11.04
C GLY A 49 12.43 -6.98 9.66
N GLY A 50 12.51 -5.67 9.43
CA GLY A 50 12.87 -5.11 8.13
C GLY A 50 11.93 -4.02 7.69
N LYS A 51 11.91 -3.76 6.38
CA LYS A 51 11.12 -2.68 5.78
C LYS A 51 10.29 -3.18 4.61
N CYS A 52 9.00 -2.90 4.64
CA CYS A 52 8.11 -3.12 3.51
C CYS A 52 8.01 -1.89 2.62
N PHE A 53 8.03 -2.12 1.32
CA PHE A 53 7.73 -1.18 0.25
C PHE A 53 6.43 -1.64 -0.41
N VAL A 54 5.38 -0.83 -0.37
CA VAL A 54 4.03 -1.21 -0.81
C VAL A 54 3.69 -0.45 -2.09
N GLY A 55 3.22 -1.16 -3.12
CA GLY A 55 2.76 -0.59 -4.37
C GLY A 55 3.87 -0.11 -5.30
N LEU A 56 4.95 -0.89 -5.44
CA LEU A 56 6.03 -0.58 -6.39
C LEU A 56 5.55 -0.69 -7.83
N ARG A 57 6.14 0.12 -8.72
CA ARG A 57 5.85 0.19 -10.16
C ARG A 57 7.15 0.01 -10.94
N ILE A 58 7.66 -1.22 -10.98
CA ILE A 58 8.96 -1.52 -11.57
C ILE A 58 8.85 -1.49 -13.10
N PRO A 59 9.68 -0.69 -13.81
CA PRO A 59 9.75 -0.75 -15.26
C PRO A 59 10.16 -2.16 -15.72
N ASP A 60 9.36 -2.73 -16.60
CA ASP A 60 9.64 -4.02 -17.23
C ASP A 60 10.30 -3.77 -18.59
N PRO A 61 11.56 -4.21 -18.78
CA PRO A 61 12.31 -3.95 -20.00
C PRO A 61 11.70 -4.62 -21.23
N ASP A 62 10.98 -5.74 -21.04
CA ASP A 62 10.49 -6.56 -22.15
C ASP A 62 9.13 -6.05 -22.65
N SER A 63 8.25 -5.62 -21.74
CA SER A 63 6.92 -5.14 -22.10
C SER A 63 6.83 -3.63 -22.34
N GLY A 64 7.84 -2.85 -21.91
CA GLY A 64 7.81 -1.39 -21.92
C GLY A 64 6.79 -0.77 -20.95
N ASN A 65 6.06 -1.58 -20.19
CA ASN A 65 5.10 -1.16 -19.18
C ASN A 65 5.73 -1.20 -17.78
N ARG A 66 5.08 -0.57 -16.80
CA ARG A 66 5.47 -0.72 -15.38
C ARG A 66 4.66 -1.84 -14.76
N GLN A 67 5.35 -2.83 -14.19
CA GLN A 67 4.74 -3.91 -13.42
C GLN A 67 4.44 -3.45 -12.00
N HIS A 68 3.22 -3.71 -11.56
CA HIS A 68 2.83 -3.46 -10.18
C HIS A 68 3.29 -4.61 -9.29
N ILE A 69 3.90 -4.29 -8.15
CA ILE A 69 4.21 -5.25 -7.09
C ILE A 69 3.53 -4.77 -5.81
N ASP A 70 2.66 -5.61 -5.24
CA ASP A 70 1.86 -5.24 -4.07
C ASP A 70 2.75 -4.90 -2.87
N ILE A 71 3.67 -5.81 -2.51
CA ILE A 71 4.59 -5.61 -1.38
C ILE A 71 5.96 -6.22 -1.70
N VAL A 72 7.02 -5.49 -1.37
CA VAL A 72 8.39 -6.01 -1.25
C VAL A 72 8.86 -5.81 0.17
N LEU A 73 9.17 -6.90 0.88
CA LEU A 73 9.81 -6.86 2.19
C LEU A 73 11.31 -7.04 2.02
N LEU A 74 12.08 -6.05 2.51
CA LEU A 74 13.53 -6.16 2.64
C LEU A 74 13.88 -6.48 4.08
N THR A 75 14.58 -7.60 4.29
CA THR A 75 15.17 -7.99 5.56
C THR A 75 16.69 -8.06 5.44
N LYS A 76 17.39 -8.24 6.57
CA LYS A 76 18.85 -8.53 6.54
C LYS A 76 19.20 -9.86 5.85
N LYS A 77 18.22 -10.75 5.63
CA LYS A 77 18.42 -12.14 5.20
C LYS A 77 17.89 -12.46 3.80
N GLU A 78 16.94 -11.70 3.32
CA GLU A 78 16.33 -11.91 2.00
C GLU A 78 15.46 -10.72 1.59
N ILE A 79 15.05 -10.74 0.33
CA ILE A 79 13.97 -9.92 -0.22
C ILE A 79 12.77 -10.84 -0.46
N LEU A 80 11.60 -10.47 0.03
CA LEU A 80 10.36 -11.21 -0.20
C LEU A 80 9.40 -10.36 -1.04
N VAL A 81 9.07 -10.86 -2.22
CA VAL A 81 8.01 -10.33 -3.09
C VAL A 81 6.70 -10.99 -2.72
N VAL A 82 5.70 -10.18 -2.38
CA VAL A 82 4.41 -10.68 -1.91
C VAL A 82 3.28 -10.15 -2.78
N ALA A 83 2.49 -11.05 -3.32
CA ALA A 83 1.18 -10.76 -3.89
C ALA A 83 0.09 -11.00 -2.85
N VAL A 84 -0.82 -10.03 -2.70
CA VAL A 84 -1.94 -10.13 -1.76
C VAL A 84 -3.22 -10.35 -2.56
N ARG A 85 -3.91 -11.48 -2.33
CA ARG A 85 -5.15 -11.79 -3.04
C ARG A 85 -6.30 -11.97 -2.07
N ASN A 86 -7.27 -11.06 -2.13
CA ASN A 86 -8.46 -11.07 -1.27
C ASN A 86 -9.58 -11.95 -1.85
N PHE A 87 -9.25 -13.16 -2.29
CA PHE A 87 -10.24 -14.09 -2.82
C PHE A 87 -11.24 -14.52 -1.74
N SER A 88 -12.41 -14.99 -2.14
CA SER A 88 -13.47 -15.46 -1.25
C SER A 88 -14.21 -16.64 -1.88
N GLY A 89 -14.78 -17.51 -1.05
CA GLY A 89 -15.44 -18.73 -1.51
C GLY A 89 -14.42 -19.82 -1.83
N TYR A 90 -14.80 -20.74 -2.72
CA TYR A 90 -13.94 -21.84 -3.12
C TYR A 90 -13.05 -21.48 -4.32
N VAL A 91 -11.73 -21.64 -4.15
CA VAL A 91 -10.70 -21.29 -5.13
C VAL A 91 -10.03 -22.55 -5.65
N GLN A 92 -9.96 -22.72 -6.97
CA GLN A 92 -9.33 -23.89 -7.59
C GLN A 92 -8.55 -23.50 -8.85
N VAL A 93 -7.63 -24.37 -9.27
CA VAL A 93 -6.92 -24.22 -10.54
C VAL A 93 -7.78 -24.79 -11.66
N ASN A 94 -8.02 -24.00 -12.70
CA ASN A 94 -8.70 -24.41 -13.92
C ASN A 94 -7.75 -25.22 -14.82
N ASN A 95 -8.32 -25.88 -15.84
CA ASN A 95 -7.55 -26.61 -16.84
C ASN A 95 -6.49 -25.75 -17.55
N ASP A 96 -6.74 -24.44 -17.66
CA ASP A 96 -5.84 -23.48 -18.29
C ASP A 96 -4.74 -22.96 -17.35
N GLY A 97 -4.64 -23.48 -16.12
CA GLY A 97 -3.68 -23.04 -15.09
C GLY A 97 -4.11 -21.80 -14.29
N ASN A 98 -5.09 -21.03 -14.79
CA ASN A 98 -5.67 -19.89 -14.09
C ASN A 98 -6.48 -20.31 -12.86
N TRP A 99 -6.62 -19.42 -11.89
CA TRP A 99 -7.39 -19.67 -10.68
C TRP A 99 -8.83 -19.21 -10.85
N SER A 100 -9.80 -20.07 -10.53
CA SER A 100 -11.21 -19.70 -10.44
C SER A 100 -11.67 -19.56 -9.01
N CYS A 101 -12.44 -18.51 -8.73
CA CYS A 101 -13.09 -18.25 -7.45
C CYS A 101 -14.60 -18.37 -7.62
N THR A 102 -15.21 -19.31 -6.87
CA THR A 102 -16.66 -19.50 -6.84
C THR A 102 -17.18 -19.02 -5.49
N GLY A 103 -17.82 -17.84 -5.48
CA GLY A 103 -18.36 -17.23 -4.26
C GLY A 103 -19.78 -17.71 -3.92
N ASP A 104 -20.14 -17.64 -2.64
CA ASP A 104 -21.44 -18.10 -2.12
C ASP A 104 -22.64 -17.28 -2.64
N LYS A 105 -22.41 -16.04 -3.10
CA LYS A 105 -23.50 -15.06 -3.34
C LYS A 105 -23.86 -14.82 -4.80
N LYS A 106 -23.17 -15.41 -5.78
CA LYS A 106 -23.54 -15.30 -7.21
C LYS A 106 -23.04 -16.52 -7.99
N HIS A 107 -23.83 -17.03 -8.92
CA HIS A 107 -23.46 -18.07 -9.91
C HIS A 107 -22.34 -17.65 -10.89
N LYS A 108 -21.54 -16.63 -10.57
CA LYS A 108 -20.50 -16.12 -11.45
C LYS A 108 -19.14 -16.50 -10.88
N THR A 109 -18.51 -17.47 -11.52
CA THR A 109 -17.11 -17.82 -11.29
C THR A 109 -16.23 -16.70 -11.84
N GLU A 110 -15.39 -16.13 -10.99
CA GLU A 110 -14.37 -15.15 -11.41
C GLU A 110 -13.07 -15.88 -11.69
N THR A 111 -12.46 -15.62 -12.85
CA THR A 111 -11.17 -16.22 -13.23
C THR A 111 -10.07 -15.19 -13.13
N HIS A 112 -8.99 -15.56 -12.47
CA HIS A 112 -7.81 -14.75 -12.24
C HIS A 112 -6.58 -15.47 -12.81
N PRO A 113 -5.58 -14.72 -13.32
CA PRO A 113 -4.27 -15.31 -13.62
C PRO A 113 -3.70 -16.03 -12.40
N ASP A 114 -2.83 -17.02 -12.63
CA ASP A 114 -2.14 -17.70 -11.54
C ASP A 114 -1.24 -16.70 -10.77
N PRO A 115 -1.56 -16.38 -9.50
CA PRO A 115 -0.79 -15.44 -8.71
C PRO A 115 0.63 -15.96 -8.40
N VAL A 116 0.87 -17.28 -8.42
CA VAL A 116 2.21 -17.84 -8.19
C VAL A 116 3.10 -17.57 -9.41
N LEU A 117 2.57 -17.75 -10.63
CA LEU A 117 3.27 -17.39 -11.85
C LEU A 117 3.50 -15.88 -11.94
N GLU A 118 2.51 -15.07 -11.53
CA GLU A 118 2.65 -13.61 -11.47
C GLU A 118 3.81 -13.18 -10.56
N VAL A 119 3.87 -13.71 -9.34
CA VAL A 119 4.95 -13.41 -8.39
C VAL A 119 6.31 -13.85 -8.93
N SER A 120 6.40 -15.02 -9.56
CA SER A 120 7.63 -15.52 -10.18
C SER A 120 8.15 -14.56 -11.27
N ALA A 121 7.25 -14.05 -12.11
CA ALA A 121 7.58 -13.04 -13.09
C ALA A 121 8.04 -11.72 -12.43
N GLN A 122 7.33 -11.27 -11.39
CA GLN A 122 7.69 -10.07 -10.63
C GLN A 122 9.08 -10.18 -9.98
N ILE A 123 9.47 -11.36 -9.49
CA ILE A 123 10.82 -11.60 -8.96
C ILE A 123 11.87 -11.36 -10.03
N THR A 124 11.68 -11.92 -11.22
CA THR A 124 12.64 -11.80 -12.33
C THR A 124 12.81 -10.33 -12.75
N ILE A 125 11.71 -9.59 -12.79
CA ILE A 125 11.69 -8.18 -13.16
C ILE A 125 12.33 -7.32 -12.06
N LEU A 126 12.00 -7.57 -10.80
CA LEU A 126 12.60 -6.87 -9.67
C LEU A 126 14.11 -7.15 -9.57
N GLN A 127 14.52 -8.39 -9.77
CA GLN A 127 15.93 -8.77 -9.78
C GLN A 127 16.69 -7.99 -10.86
N SER A 128 16.19 -8.02 -12.09
CA SER A 128 16.79 -7.29 -13.21
C SER A 128 16.86 -5.79 -12.94
N TYR A 129 15.81 -5.20 -12.35
CA TYR A 129 15.79 -3.80 -11.96
C TYR A 129 16.84 -3.45 -10.90
N LEU A 130 16.99 -4.28 -9.87
CA LEU A 130 17.98 -4.08 -8.80
C LEU A 130 19.41 -4.20 -9.34
N GLU A 131 19.68 -5.19 -10.19
CA GLU A 131 20.99 -5.40 -10.82
C GLU A 131 21.37 -4.25 -11.76
N GLN A 132 20.44 -3.77 -12.58
CA GLN A 132 20.64 -2.59 -13.44
C GLN A 132 20.93 -1.31 -12.64
N ARG A 133 20.44 -1.24 -11.39
CA ARG A 133 20.69 -0.12 -10.46
C ARG A 133 21.97 -0.32 -9.62
N GLY A 134 22.75 -1.36 -9.90
CA GLY A 134 24.06 -1.60 -9.28
C GLY A 134 24.03 -2.49 -8.03
N ALA A 135 22.93 -3.20 -7.74
CA ALA A 135 22.91 -4.21 -6.68
C ALA A 135 23.24 -5.60 -7.26
N SER A 136 24.45 -6.10 -7.00
CA SER A 136 24.81 -7.48 -7.38
C SER A 136 24.20 -8.48 -6.40
N LEU A 137 23.16 -9.19 -6.84
CA LEU A 137 22.38 -10.08 -5.98
C LEU A 137 22.90 -11.53 -6.02
N PRO A 138 23.13 -12.18 -4.87
CA PRO A 138 23.35 -13.63 -4.82
C PRO A 138 22.12 -14.40 -5.33
N LYS A 139 22.35 -15.59 -5.90
CA LYS A 139 21.25 -16.49 -6.29
C LYS A 139 20.40 -16.86 -5.06
N GLY A 140 19.08 -16.81 -5.22
CA GLY A 140 18.13 -17.17 -4.17
C GLY A 140 17.91 -16.10 -3.10
N LEU A 141 18.37 -14.86 -3.32
CA LEU A 141 18.13 -13.75 -2.39
C LEU A 141 16.67 -13.28 -2.39
N ILE A 142 16.01 -13.37 -3.54
CA ILE A 142 14.63 -12.93 -3.73
C ILE A 142 13.72 -14.15 -3.75
N ASN A 143 12.74 -14.15 -2.86
CA ASN A 143 11.72 -15.18 -2.75
C ASN A 143 10.32 -14.60 -3.01
N GLY A 144 9.38 -15.47 -3.37
CA GLY A 144 8.01 -15.11 -3.73
C GLY A 144 6.97 -15.72 -2.84
N GLN A 145 5.91 -14.98 -2.54
CA GLN A 145 4.78 -15.49 -1.78
C GLN A 145 3.45 -14.90 -2.22
N VAL A 146 2.41 -15.73 -2.23
CA VAL A 146 1.01 -15.32 -2.40
C VAL A 146 0.32 -15.45 -1.06
N ILE A 147 -0.21 -14.35 -0.53
CA ILE A 147 -0.95 -14.35 0.74
C ILE A 147 -2.44 -14.22 0.44
N LEU A 148 -3.22 -15.15 1.00
CA LEU A 148 -4.68 -15.20 0.95
C LEU A 148 -5.24 -14.88 2.35
N PRO A 149 -5.36 -13.60 2.73
CA PRO A 149 -5.68 -13.20 4.10
C PRO A 149 -7.18 -13.25 4.42
N ASN A 150 -8.04 -13.66 3.49
CA ASN A 150 -9.48 -13.71 3.72
C ASN A 150 -9.87 -15.04 4.41
N PRO A 151 -10.50 -15.02 5.60
CA PRO A 151 -10.94 -16.24 6.29
C PRO A 151 -11.98 -17.04 5.52
N TYR A 152 -12.71 -16.41 4.60
CA TYR A 152 -13.71 -17.07 3.77
C TYR A 152 -13.13 -17.64 2.46
N CYS A 153 -11.81 -17.60 2.29
CA CYS A 153 -11.14 -18.20 1.14
C CYS A 153 -10.79 -19.67 1.44
N ILE A 154 -11.50 -20.59 0.79
CA ILE A 154 -11.24 -22.02 0.85
C ILE A 154 -10.53 -22.41 -0.44
N VAL A 155 -9.34 -22.97 -0.35
CA VAL A 155 -8.54 -23.35 -1.52
C VAL A 155 -8.61 -24.85 -1.78
N SER A 156 -8.49 -25.24 -3.05
CA SER A 156 -8.42 -26.65 -3.44
C SER A 156 -7.12 -27.32 -2.94
N PRO A 157 -7.09 -28.66 -2.81
CA PRO A 157 -5.90 -29.38 -2.39
C PRO A 157 -4.66 -29.08 -3.23
N SER A 158 -4.81 -28.86 -4.55
CA SER A 158 -3.71 -28.53 -5.44
C SER A 158 -3.03 -27.21 -5.06
N ILE A 159 -3.80 -26.19 -4.66
CA ILE A 159 -3.27 -24.90 -4.21
C ILE A 159 -2.69 -25.04 -2.79
N MET A 160 -3.31 -25.85 -1.91
CA MET A 160 -2.81 -26.07 -0.56
C MET A 160 -1.40 -26.67 -0.50
N LEU A 161 -1.04 -27.47 -1.52
CA LEU A 161 0.26 -28.12 -1.66
C LEU A 161 1.35 -27.16 -2.14
N GLN A 162 0.99 -26.01 -2.72
CA GLN A 162 1.96 -24.99 -3.14
C GLN A 162 2.54 -24.29 -1.91
N THR A 163 3.86 -24.32 -1.78
CA THR A 163 4.59 -23.74 -0.64
C THR A 163 4.62 -22.21 -0.65
N GLU A 164 4.47 -21.65 -1.83
CA GLU A 164 4.43 -20.22 -2.14
C GLU A 164 3.11 -19.59 -1.69
N VAL A 165 2.08 -20.39 -1.40
CA VAL A 165 0.74 -19.91 -1.05
C VAL A 165 0.50 -20.02 0.46
N LEU A 166 0.29 -18.86 1.11
CA LEU A 166 -0.14 -18.77 2.50
C LEU A 166 -1.64 -18.52 2.58
N THR A 167 -2.37 -19.55 2.96
CA THR A 167 -3.80 -19.47 3.27
C THR A 167 -4.04 -18.68 4.56
N HIS A 168 -5.29 -18.25 4.78
CA HIS A 168 -5.64 -17.45 5.96
C HIS A 168 -5.23 -18.11 7.28
N ASP A 169 -5.45 -19.42 7.46
CA ASP A 169 -5.09 -20.10 8.70
C ASP A 169 -3.57 -20.15 8.90
N LYS A 170 -2.82 -20.51 7.84
CA LYS A 170 -1.34 -20.47 7.87
C LYS A 170 -0.83 -19.06 8.16
N TRP A 171 -1.45 -18.03 7.58
CA TRP A 171 -1.09 -16.63 7.78
C TRP A 171 -1.42 -16.13 9.20
N ARG A 172 -2.60 -16.49 9.72
CA ARG A 172 -3.06 -16.13 11.07
C ARG A 172 -2.16 -16.72 12.13
N ASP A 173 -1.84 -17.99 12.00
CA ASP A 173 -1.08 -18.75 13.00
C ASP A 173 0.44 -18.61 12.80
N PHE A 174 0.85 -17.89 11.75
CA PHE A 174 2.25 -17.60 11.47
C PHE A 174 2.90 -16.84 12.62
N LYS A 175 3.89 -17.46 13.26
CA LYS A 175 4.77 -16.87 14.26
C LYS A 175 6.20 -16.83 13.72
N PRO A 176 7.00 -15.81 14.08
CA PRO A 176 8.43 -15.84 13.82
C PRO A 176 9.04 -16.81 14.81
N ASP A 177 9.55 -17.95 14.35
CA ASP A 177 10.27 -18.86 15.25
C ASP A 177 11.54 -18.16 15.72
N LEU A 178 11.50 -17.71 16.97
CA LEU A 178 12.44 -16.74 17.55
C LEU A 178 13.76 -17.36 18.02
N LYS A 179 13.97 -18.67 17.85
CA LYS A 179 15.09 -19.39 18.47
C LYS A 179 15.89 -20.30 17.53
N ASP A 180 15.31 -20.73 16.42
CA ASP A 180 16.05 -21.40 15.37
C ASP A 180 15.82 -20.59 14.10
N GLY A 181 16.89 -20.05 13.52
CA GLY A 181 16.88 -19.34 12.24
C GLY A 181 16.54 -20.24 11.05
N ASN A 182 15.71 -21.25 11.26
CA ASN A 182 15.30 -22.31 10.35
C ASN A 182 13.78 -22.29 10.25
N PHE A 183 13.23 -21.38 9.44
CA PHE A 183 12.05 -21.75 8.69
C PHE A 183 12.49 -22.82 7.69
N ASN A 184 11.89 -24.01 7.72
CA ASN A 184 12.27 -25.18 6.91
C ASN A 184 12.21 -25.00 5.37
N TRP A 185 12.08 -23.78 4.85
CA TRP A 185 11.97 -23.51 3.42
C TRP A 185 13.06 -22.57 2.85
N VAL A 186 13.89 -21.89 3.66
CA VAL A 186 14.95 -21.00 3.13
C VAL A 186 16.29 -21.22 3.84
N LYS A 187 17.30 -21.66 3.09
CA LYS A 187 18.70 -21.48 3.49
C LYS A 187 19.03 -20.00 3.36
N SER A 188 19.37 -19.34 4.47
CA SER A 188 19.72 -17.91 4.52
C SER A 188 20.66 -17.51 3.37
N ALA A 189 20.14 -16.77 2.39
CA ALA A 189 20.86 -16.49 1.14
C ALA A 189 22.04 -15.51 1.30
N PHE A 190 22.03 -14.66 2.34
CA PHE A 190 23.19 -13.82 2.65
C PHE A 190 24.32 -14.58 3.36
N SER A 191 24.13 -15.81 3.87
CA SER A 191 25.10 -16.50 4.75
C SER A 191 26.53 -16.69 4.18
N GLY A 192 26.73 -16.52 2.86
CA GLY A 192 28.05 -16.56 2.21
C GLY A 192 28.74 -15.20 2.02
N VAL A 193 28.10 -14.08 2.35
CA VAL A 193 28.67 -12.72 2.18
C VAL A 193 29.25 -12.25 3.53
N LYS A 194 30.51 -11.78 3.53
CA LYS A 194 31.17 -11.24 4.74
C LYS A 194 30.36 -10.05 5.29
N GLY A 195 30.19 -9.96 6.61
CA GLY A 195 29.21 -9.06 7.27
C GLY A 195 29.22 -7.59 6.82
N GLU A 196 30.39 -6.99 6.58
CA GLU A 196 30.50 -5.61 6.08
C GLU A 196 29.92 -5.43 4.66
N ASN A 197 30.10 -6.42 3.78
CA ASN A 197 29.54 -6.41 2.43
C ASN A 197 28.02 -6.67 2.43
N GLN A 198 27.49 -7.39 3.43
CA GLN A 198 26.05 -7.60 3.58
C GLN A 198 25.32 -6.31 3.93
N ASP A 199 25.84 -5.55 4.90
CA ASP A 199 25.21 -4.29 5.32
C ASP A 199 25.25 -3.25 4.20
N ALA A 200 26.36 -3.17 3.46
CA ALA A 200 26.47 -2.30 2.29
C ALA A 200 25.46 -2.68 1.19
N LEU A 201 25.32 -3.97 0.88
CA LEU A 201 24.34 -4.46 -0.09
C LEU A 201 22.91 -4.18 0.38
N HIS A 202 22.59 -4.45 1.65
CA HIS A 202 21.27 -4.16 2.23
C HIS A 202 20.94 -2.67 2.16
N GLN A 203 21.89 -1.78 2.50
CA GLN A 203 21.71 -0.33 2.39
C GLN A 203 21.52 0.11 0.94
N ASN A 204 22.28 -0.46 0.00
CA ASN A 204 22.14 -0.17 -1.43
C ASN A 204 20.75 -0.59 -1.93
N ILE A 205 20.31 -1.82 -1.62
CA ILE A 205 18.97 -2.30 -2.00
C ILE A 205 17.88 -1.43 -1.36
N HIS A 206 18.01 -1.10 -0.08
CA HIS A 206 17.08 -0.20 0.60
C HIS A 206 17.00 1.16 -0.10
N PHE A 207 18.15 1.74 -0.46
CA PHE A 207 18.22 3.00 -1.19
C PHE A 207 17.50 2.90 -2.54
N ILE A 208 17.82 1.87 -3.34
CA ILE A 208 17.18 1.62 -4.63
C ILE A 208 15.67 1.51 -4.45
N LEU A 209 15.18 0.63 -3.58
CA LEU A 209 13.74 0.43 -3.32
C LEU A 209 13.04 1.68 -2.80
N SER A 210 13.71 2.49 -1.97
CA SER A 210 13.17 3.75 -1.46
C SER A 210 13.03 4.84 -2.53
N SER A 211 13.82 4.73 -3.61
CA SER A 211 13.80 5.64 -4.76
C SER A 211 13.05 5.06 -5.98
N SER A 212 12.61 3.80 -5.91
CA SER A 212 11.87 3.13 -6.97
C SER A 212 10.53 3.81 -7.24
N PRO A 213 10.06 3.84 -8.51
CA PRO A 213 8.72 4.31 -8.80
C PRO A 213 7.68 3.47 -8.05
N MET A 214 6.69 4.14 -7.46
CA MET A 214 5.58 3.53 -6.72
C MET A 214 4.26 4.23 -7.06
N TRP A 215 3.14 3.69 -6.59
CA TRP A 215 1.88 4.41 -6.64
C TRP A 215 1.88 5.57 -5.64
N ASP A 216 1.13 6.63 -5.97
CA ASP A 216 0.83 7.66 -4.98
C ASP A 216 -0.03 7.04 -3.88
N ARG A 217 0.17 7.49 -2.64
CA ARG A 217 -0.58 6.99 -1.47
C ARG A 217 -1.44 8.10 -0.92
N LEU A 218 -2.74 7.86 -0.84
CA LEU A 218 -3.70 8.71 -0.15
C LEU A 218 -4.06 8.06 1.20
N GLU A 219 -3.63 8.69 2.29
CA GLU A 219 -3.95 8.27 3.66
C GLU A 219 -5.17 9.05 4.15
N LEU A 220 -6.23 8.32 4.47
CA LEU A 220 -7.49 8.83 4.96
C LEU A 220 -7.62 8.58 6.47
N LYS A 221 -8.45 9.37 7.13
CA LYS A 221 -8.80 9.17 8.54
C LYS A 221 -9.37 7.77 8.77
N GLY A 222 -9.12 7.23 9.97
CA GLY A 222 -9.49 5.86 10.32
C GLY A 222 -8.51 4.81 9.77
N ASN A 223 -7.24 5.20 9.56
CA ASN A 223 -6.16 4.35 9.06
C ASN A 223 -6.45 3.68 7.71
N ARG A 224 -7.27 4.33 6.87
CA ARG A 224 -7.56 3.86 5.53
C ARG A 224 -6.53 4.41 4.55
N ASN A 225 -6.13 3.60 3.59
CA ASN A 225 -5.07 3.87 2.63
C ASN A 225 -5.56 3.51 1.23
N LEU A 226 -5.20 4.34 0.27
CA LEU A 226 -5.49 4.13 -1.14
C LEU A 226 -4.21 4.30 -1.94
N LEU A 227 -3.89 3.30 -2.77
CA LEU A 227 -2.89 3.40 -3.80
C LEU A 227 -3.54 3.84 -5.12
N GLY A 228 -2.84 4.68 -5.88
CA GLY A 228 -3.34 5.19 -7.16
C GLY A 228 -2.53 6.38 -7.66
N GLU A 229 -3.15 7.22 -8.48
CA GLU A 229 -2.53 8.43 -9.03
C GLU A 229 -3.22 9.69 -8.51
N PHE A 230 -2.42 10.60 -7.97
CA PHE A 230 -2.88 11.96 -7.71
C PHE A 230 -3.03 12.71 -9.03
N ILE A 231 -4.20 13.31 -9.25
CA ILE A 231 -4.50 14.06 -10.47
C ILE A 231 -4.34 15.55 -10.21
N GLU A 232 -5.18 16.11 -9.33
CA GLU A 232 -5.20 17.54 -9.05
C GLU A 232 -5.93 17.86 -7.73
N PHE A 233 -5.76 19.08 -7.25
CA PHE A 233 -6.70 19.67 -6.30
C PHE A 233 -7.90 20.24 -7.04
N LYS A 234 -9.05 20.29 -6.36
CA LYS A 234 -10.27 20.95 -6.85
C LYS A 234 -10.93 21.73 -5.73
N GLY A 235 -11.36 22.95 -5.99
CA GLY A 235 -11.96 23.78 -4.96
C GLY A 235 -12.16 25.22 -5.38
N HIS A 236 -12.13 26.11 -4.40
CA HIS A 236 -12.35 27.53 -4.60
C HIS A 236 -11.23 28.18 -5.41
N HIS A 237 -11.57 28.98 -6.42
CA HIS A 237 -10.61 29.58 -7.37
C HIS A 237 -9.45 30.32 -6.69
N GLY A 238 -9.72 31.05 -5.61
CA GLY A 238 -8.68 31.76 -4.84
C GLY A 238 -7.63 30.84 -4.18
N ASP A 239 -8.02 29.64 -3.78
CA ASP A 239 -7.08 28.67 -3.19
C ASP A 239 -6.33 27.89 -4.28
N MET A 240 -6.96 27.69 -5.45
CA MET A 240 -6.38 26.96 -6.58
C MET A 240 -5.08 27.61 -7.09
N ALA A 241 -5.00 28.94 -7.11
CA ALA A 241 -3.76 29.64 -7.49
C ALA A 241 -2.58 29.28 -6.57
N ALA A 242 -2.82 29.15 -5.26
CA ALA A 242 -1.80 28.73 -4.30
C ALA A 242 -1.46 27.24 -4.47
N LEU A 243 -2.45 26.39 -4.69
CA LEU A 243 -2.28 24.94 -4.87
C LEU A 243 -1.60 24.57 -6.20
N GLN A 244 -1.74 25.36 -7.26
CA GLN A 244 -1.01 25.19 -8.53
C GLN A 244 0.51 25.26 -8.37
N SER A 245 0.99 25.90 -7.30
CA SER A 245 2.43 25.90 -6.99
C SER A 245 2.94 24.54 -6.50
N ILE A 246 2.06 23.65 -6.05
CA ILE A 246 2.38 22.27 -5.66
C ILE A 246 2.51 21.45 -6.94
N LYS A 247 3.76 21.27 -7.40
CA LYS A 247 4.06 20.39 -8.54
C LYS A 247 4.41 18.99 -8.04
N ARG A 248 3.80 17.95 -8.61
CA ARG A 248 4.09 16.54 -8.31
C ARG A 248 5.58 16.19 -8.39
N SER A 249 6.30 16.82 -9.33
CA SER A 249 7.76 16.67 -9.42
C SER A 249 8.46 17.19 -8.15
N LYS A 250 8.09 18.37 -7.66
CA LYS A 250 8.79 19.06 -6.57
C LYS A 250 8.37 18.65 -5.15
N VAL A 251 7.19 18.05 -4.98
CA VAL A 251 6.63 17.72 -3.67
C VAL A 251 6.57 16.21 -3.51
N SER A 252 7.09 15.70 -2.39
CA SER A 252 7.09 14.28 -2.06
C SER A 252 5.93 13.91 -1.13
N ARG A 253 5.54 14.84 -0.25
CA ARG A 253 4.49 14.59 0.75
C ARG A 253 3.67 15.82 1.04
N ILE A 254 2.39 15.60 1.27
CA ILE A 254 1.40 16.61 1.63
C ILE A 254 0.70 16.12 2.90
N VAL A 255 0.74 16.91 3.97
CA VAL A 255 0.10 16.58 5.26
C VAL A 255 -1.01 17.59 5.52
N VAL A 256 -2.20 17.09 5.82
CA VAL A 256 -3.36 17.94 6.10
C VAL A 256 -3.46 18.16 7.61
N GLN A 257 -3.29 19.41 8.04
CA GLN A 257 -3.42 19.83 9.42
C GLN A 257 -4.80 20.47 9.65
N LYS A 258 -5.47 20.07 10.74
CA LYS A 258 -6.74 20.69 11.11
C LYS A 258 -6.51 22.14 11.55
N ALA A 259 -7.42 23.02 11.13
CA ALA A 259 -7.50 24.37 11.64
C ALA A 259 -7.73 24.34 13.16
N SER A 260 -6.99 25.15 13.93
CA SER A 260 -7.32 25.40 15.33
C SER A 260 -8.68 26.10 15.43
N LEU A 261 -9.56 25.62 16.32
CA LEU A 261 -10.95 26.07 16.52
C LEU A 261 -11.08 27.42 17.27
N LEU A 262 -9.98 28.15 17.45
CA LEU A 262 -9.92 29.32 18.35
C LEU A 262 -10.28 30.67 17.69
N GLY A 263 -10.99 30.71 16.55
CA GLY A 263 -11.35 31.97 15.89
C GLY A 263 -12.66 31.94 15.12
N LEU A 264 -13.52 32.93 15.38
CA LEU A 264 -14.76 33.18 14.65
C LEU A 264 -14.49 33.31 13.13
N GLY A 265 -15.26 32.56 12.33
CA GLY A 265 -15.70 33.00 11.00
C GLY A 265 -14.97 32.48 9.75
N ASN A 266 -13.72 32.02 9.82
CA ASN A 266 -12.97 31.58 8.63
C ASN A 266 -12.11 30.35 8.91
N SER A 267 -12.74 29.18 9.08
CA SER A 267 -12.01 27.92 9.24
C SER A 267 -11.23 27.61 7.95
N ARG A 268 -9.90 27.75 7.98
CA ARG A 268 -9.01 27.35 6.89
C ARG A 268 -8.22 26.12 7.29
N THR A 269 -8.23 25.09 6.45
CA THR A 269 -7.41 23.89 6.62
C THR A 269 -5.99 24.20 6.21
N GLN A 270 -5.01 23.91 7.07
CA GLN A 270 -3.60 24.07 6.74
C GLN A 270 -3.08 22.81 6.06
N ILE A 271 -2.30 22.98 5.01
CA ILE A 271 -1.62 21.91 4.31
C ILE A 271 -0.13 22.18 4.37
N VAL A 272 0.64 21.21 4.86
CA VAL A 272 2.09 21.26 4.86
C VAL A 272 2.61 20.39 3.72
N CYS A 273 3.33 21.00 2.79
CA CYS A 273 3.96 20.31 1.66
C CYS A 273 5.45 20.17 1.94
N SER A 274 5.95 18.94 1.97
CA SER A 274 7.38 18.65 2.06
C SER A 274 7.98 18.62 0.66
N ALA A 275 9.04 19.39 0.44
CA ALA A 275 9.81 19.33 -0.79
C ALA A 275 10.41 17.93 -0.99
N ARG A 276 10.53 17.54 -2.25
CA ARG A 276 11.27 16.33 -2.64
C ARG A 276 12.76 16.61 -2.47
N ASP A 277 13.43 15.74 -1.74
CA ASP A 277 14.89 15.79 -1.66
C ASP A 277 15.49 15.12 -2.89
N TYR A 278 16.15 15.93 -3.73
CA TYR A 278 16.87 15.47 -4.91
C TYR A 278 18.36 15.26 -4.64
N ARG A 279 18.84 15.59 -3.43
CA ARG A 279 20.27 15.51 -3.08
C ARG A 279 20.46 14.34 -2.11
N SER A 280 21.37 13.44 -2.48
CA SER A 280 21.71 12.24 -1.68
C SER A 280 22.49 12.53 -0.39
N ASP A 281 22.75 13.79 -0.05
CA ASP A 281 23.52 14.15 1.15
C ASP A 281 22.57 14.55 2.28
N GLY A 282 22.45 13.65 3.27
CA GLY A 282 21.50 13.66 4.40
C GLY A 282 21.63 14.80 5.41
N SER A 283 21.70 16.04 4.95
CA SER A 283 21.81 17.27 5.76
C SER A 283 21.02 18.42 5.13
N SER A 284 19.80 18.17 4.65
CA SER A 284 18.91 19.22 4.19
C SER A 284 17.63 19.21 5.02
N SER A 285 17.44 20.24 5.87
CA SER A 285 16.14 20.54 6.46
C SER A 285 15.11 20.57 5.35
N SER A 286 14.19 19.60 5.33
CA SER A 286 13.20 19.48 4.26
C SER A 286 12.39 20.78 4.20
N GLU A 287 12.57 21.56 3.15
CA GLU A 287 11.86 22.82 2.95
C GLU A 287 10.37 22.52 2.92
N SER A 288 9.65 22.99 3.94
CA SER A 288 8.21 22.76 4.09
C SER A 288 7.46 24.02 3.74
N LYS A 289 6.49 23.92 2.83
CA LYS A 289 5.61 25.02 2.46
C LYS A 289 4.23 24.82 3.09
N GLU A 290 3.79 25.79 3.87
CA GLU A 290 2.44 25.84 4.42
C GLU A 290 1.48 26.61 3.51
N ILE A 291 0.32 26.03 3.26
CA ILE A 291 -0.76 26.63 2.46
C ILE A 291 -2.06 26.44 3.22
N ALA A 292 -2.72 27.54 3.56
CA ALA A 292 -4.06 27.52 4.13
C ALA A 292 -5.10 27.51 3.00
N VAL A 293 -6.10 26.63 3.04
CA VAL A 293 -7.17 26.52 2.03
C VAL A 293 -8.55 26.38 2.67
N LYS A 294 -9.62 26.58 1.90
CA LYS A 294 -10.97 26.33 2.38
C LYS A 294 -11.21 24.83 2.66
N PRO A 295 -12.04 24.48 3.65
CA PRO A 295 -12.28 23.09 4.05
C PRO A 295 -12.98 22.23 2.99
N ASN A 296 -13.68 22.87 2.05
CA ASN A 296 -14.35 22.22 0.93
C ASN A 296 -13.43 21.91 -0.25
N THR A 297 -12.13 22.18 -0.14
CA THR A 297 -11.15 21.75 -1.14
C THR A 297 -11.08 20.22 -1.15
N GLU A 298 -11.03 19.67 -2.35
CA GLU A 298 -11.02 18.25 -2.66
C GLU A 298 -9.72 17.87 -3.38
N VAL A 299 -9.35 16.60 -3.27
CA VAL A 299 -8.29 15.97 -4.03
C VAL A 299 -8.92 15.01 -5.03
N VAL A 300 -8.56 15.17 -6.30
CA VAL A 300 -8.92 14.24 -7.37
C VAL A 300 -7.83 13.17 -7.43
N PHE A 301 -8.22 11.92 -7.20
CA PHE A 301 -7.32 10.78 -7.11
C PHE A 301 -7.92 9.58 -7.85
N GLU A 302 -7.14 8.95 -8.71
CA GLU A 302 -7.54 7.75 -9.45
C GLU A 302 -6.99 6.50 -8.75
N PRO A 303 -7.83 5.70 -8.06
CA PRO A 303 -7.35 4.52 -7.36
C PRO A 303 -6.88 3.43 -8.35
N LEU A 304 -5.85 2.66 -7.96
CA LEU A 304 -5.18 1.62 -8.76
C LEU A 304 -6.13 0.70 -9.55
N ASN A 305 -7.16 0.17 -8.91
CA ASN A 305 -8.11 -0.76 -9.52
C ASN A 305 -9.38 -0.06 -10.04
N SER A 306 -9.30 1.25 -10.34
CA SER A 306 -10.40 2.04 -10.91
C SER A 306 -9.97 2.67 -12.23
N LYS A 307 -10.89 2.76 -13.18
CA LYS A 307 -10.71 3.53 -14.42
C LYS A 307 -11.28 4.96 -14.33
N LYS A 308 -11.65 5.39 -13.12
CA LYS A 308 -12.35 6.65 -12.89
C LYS A 308 -11.75 7.38 -11.70
N PRO A 309 -11.34 8.64 -11.88
CA PRO A 309 -10.89 9.47 -10.78
C PRO A 309 -12.04 9.73 -9.80
N ARG A 310 -11.72 9.72 -8.51
CA ARG A 310 -12.63 10.00 -7.40
C ARG A 310 -12.19 11.27 -6.68
N LYS A 311 -13.15 11.95 -6.06
CA LYS A 311 -12.87 13.17 -5.28
C LYS A 311 -12.91 12.87 -3.78
N PHE A 312 -11.92 13.37 -3.07
CA PHE A 312 -11.78 13.19 -1.63
C PHE A 312 -11.67 14.54 -0.95
N LYS A 313 -12.59 14.85 -0.03
CA LYS A 313 -12.54 16.09 0.76
C LYS A 313 -11.26 16.12 1.60
N LEU A 314 -10.55 17.25 1.62
CA LEU A 314 -9.34 17.42 2.45
C LEU A 314 -9.60 17.13 3.93
N SER A 315 -10.80 17.45 4.43
CA SER A 315 -11.18 17.17 5.82
C SER A 315 -11.10 15.68 6.19
N ARG A 316 -11.04 14.77 5.23
CA ARG A 316 -10.93 13.32 5.45
C ARG A 316 -9.52 12.77 5.22
N ILE A 317 -8.65 13.57 4.62
CA ILE A 317 -7.28 13.19 4.27
C ILE A 317 -6.39 13.50 5.47
N VAL A 318 -5.47 12.57 5.76
CA VAL A 318 -4.40 12.75 6.74
C VAL A 318 -3.13 13.17 5.99
N SER A 319 -2.74 12.40 4.98
CA SER A 319 -1.59 12.72 4.15
C SER A 319 -1.69 12.17 2.73
N ILE A 320 -0.89 12.72 1.83
CA ILE A 320 -0.70 12.26 0.46
C ILE A 320 0.80 12.09 0.26
N SER A 321 1.25 10.92 -0.16
CA SER A 321 2.63 10.68 -0.58
C SER A 321 2.66 10.55 -2.10
N LEU A 322 3.50 11.34 -2.75
CA LEU A 322 3.58 11.45 -4.20
C LEU A 322 4.85 10.76 -4.69
N SER A 323 4.67 9.71 -5.49
CA SER A 323 5.79 9.08 -6.21
C SER A 323 6.15 9.88 -7.46
N THR A 324 7.39 9.72 -7.89
CA THR A 324 7.81 10.03 -9.27
C THR A 324 7.43 8.91 -10.22
#